data_AF-A0A8S3X3P1-F1
#
_entry.id   AF-A0A8S3X3P1-F1
#
_cell.length_a   1.000
_cell.length_b   1.000
_cell.length_c   1.000
_cell.angle_alpha   90.00
_cell.angle_beta   90.00
_cell.angle_gamma   90.00
#
_symmetry.space_group_name_H-M   'P 1'
#
loop_
_entity.id
_entity.type
_entity.pdbx_description
1 polymer ?
#
loop_
_entity_poly.entity_id
_entity_poly.type
_entity_poly.pdbx_seq_one_letter_code
_entity_poly.pdbx_strand_id
1 'polypeptide(L)'
;MQKDTNAILETLVCTVDSESCMKGVCSKCKTRGIVYEKNNRERIVPLRQWVRKSEVVEKGGKKIKISKNVPVTENHTIQEVIQIFENELMNFRTHLYNIQHQYKAYRQCIDGLTGTEVALHIDFSENYASKYHSEVQSHHFGSRNQVTLNTAVMYNYSTETQSIEVTSYSTVSSNQNHGPSAIWAHLHPILSEVKNKHPIVTTVHFFSDGPATQYKQKINFYLMANRFFENY
;
A
#
# COMPACT_ATOMS: atom_id res chain seq x y z
N MET A 1 -12.40 -16.94 -9.19
CA MET A 1 -11.09 -17.04 -8.50
C MET A 1 -11.20 -16.88 -6.98
N GLN A 2 -11.98 -15.94 -6.42
CA GLN A 2 -12.14 -15.76 -4.96
C GLN A 2 -12.77 -16.94 -4.19
N LYS A 3 -13.64 -17.75 -4.81
CA LYS A 3 -14.37 -18.82 -4.11
C LYS A 3 -13.48 -19.96 -3.59
N ASP A 4 -12.39 -20.30 -4.28
CA ASP A 4 -11.50 -21.40 -3.89
C ASP A 4 -10.62 -21.02 -2.70
N THR A 5 -10.22 -19.76 -2.62
CA THR A 5 -9.24 -19.31 -1.64
C THR A 5 -9.83 -19.26 -0.22
N ASN A 6 -11.07 -18.79 -0.08
CA ASN A 6 -11.77 -18.81 1.21
C ASN A 6 -12.02 -20.24 1.69
N ALA A 7 -12.36 -21.17 0.79
CA ALA A 7 -12.55 -22.57 1.14
C ALA A 7 -11.27 -23.19 1.71
N ILE A 8 -10.11 -22.92 1.12
CA ILE A 8 -8.81 -23.36 1.66
C ILE A 8 -8.60 -22.79 3.07
N LEU A 9 -8.85 -21.50 3.28
CA LEU A 9 -8.67 -20.86 4.59
C LEU A 9 -9.58 -21.46 5.66
N GLU A 10 -10.85 -21.68 5.35
CA GLU A 10 -11.83 -22.26 6.27
C GLU A 10 -11.40 -23.65 6.76
N THR A 11 -10.68 -24.43 5.95
CA THR A 11 -10.11 -25.71 6.39
C THR A 11 -8.91 -25.54 7.35
N LEU A 12 -8.15 -24.46 7.21
CA LEU A 12 -6.89 -24.24 7.91
C LEU A 12 -7.04 -23.45 9.22
N VAL A 13 -8.06 -22.60 9.35
CA VAL A 13 -8.25 -21.72 10.50
C VAL A 13 -9.60 -21.90 11.16
N CYS A 14 -9.71 -21.52 12.45
CA CYS A 14 -11.02 -21.53 13.14
C CYS A 14 -11.95 -20.44 12.60
N THR A 15 -11.37 -19.29 12.25
CA THR A 15 -12.06 -18.14 11.68
C THR A 15 -11.02 -17.26 10.97
N VAL A 16 -11.43 -16.66 9.85
CA VAL A 16 -10.60 -15.73 9.06
C VAL A 16 -10.50 -14.34 9.70
N ASP A 17 -11.43 -14.00 10.61
CA ASP A 17 -11.47 -12.69 11.28
C ASP A 17 -10.50 -12.59 12.48
N SER A 18 -9.87 -13.69 12.86
CA SER A 18 -8.98 -13.73 14.02
C SER A 18 -7.52 -13.62 13.60
N GLU A 19 -6.85 -12.55 14.04
CA GLU A 19 -5.42 -12.34 13.83
C GLU A 19 -4.59 -13.56 14.26
N SER A 20 -4.88 -14.10 15.45
CA SER A 20 -4.17 -15.26 15.99
C SER A 20 -4.32 -16.51 15.13
N CYS A 21 -5.47 -16.68 14.47
CA CYS A 21 -5.70 -17.81 13.58
C CYS A 21 -4.93 -17.61 12.26
N MET A 22 -5.05 -16.43 11.67
CA MET A 22 -4.43 -16.10 10.38
C MET A 22 -2.91 -15.93 10.47
N LYS A 23 -2.35 -15.68 11.65
CA LYS A 23 -0.91 -15.66 11.96
C LYS A 23 -0.37 -17.00 12.49
N GLY A 24 -1.19 -18.04 12.59
CA GLY A 24 -0.74 -19.39 12.98
C GLY A 24 -0.40 -19.59 14.46
N VAL A 25 -0.80 -18.67 15.34
CA VAL A 25 -0.52 -18.73 16.79
C VAL A 25 -1.71 -19.18 17.63
N CYS A 26 -2.88 -19.42 17.01
CA CYS A 26 -4.08 -19.89 17.69
C CYS A 26 -3.92 -21.32 18.23
N SER A 27 -4.22 -21.51 19.52
CA SER A 27 -4.11 -22.82 20.20
C SER A 27 -4.97 -23.93 19.57
N LYS A 28 -6.09 -23.57 18.94
CA LYS A 28 -7.07 -24.52 18.36
C LYS A 28 -6.77 -24.95 16.93
N CYS A 29 -6.24 -24.06 16.09
CA CYS A 29 -5.97 -24.36 14.67
C CYS A 29 -4.50 -24.35 14.26
N LYS A 30 -3.55 -24.04 15.16
CA LYS A 30 -2.11 -24.11 14.84
C LYS A 30 -1.63 -25.47 14.33
N THR A 31 -2.36 -26.54 14.65
CA THR A 31 -2.05 -27.91 14.21
C THR A 31 -2.78 -28.32 12.93
N ARG A 32 -3.69 -27.48 12.41
CA ARG A 32 -4.34 -27.73 11.12
C ARG A 32 -3.35 -27.42 10.00
N GLY A 33 -3.33 -28.28 9.00
CA GLY A 33 -2.45 -28.16 7.85
C GLY A 33 -2.97 -29.00 6.70
N ILE A 34 -2.37 -28.81 5.53
CA ILE A 34 -2.73 -29.56 4.33
C ILE A 34 -2.14 -30.97 4.46
N VAL A 35 -2.94 -31.98 4.12
CA VAL A 35 -2.48 -33.37 4.09
C VAL A 35 -1.84 -33.64 2.74
N TYR A 36 -0.54 -33.91 2.74
CA TYR A 36 0.22 -34.26 1.54
C TYR A 36 0.41 -35.77 1.42
N GLU A 37 0.44 -36.26 0.18
CA GLU A 37 0.85 -37.63 -0.09
C GLU A 37 2.28 -37.87 0.43
N LYS A 38 2.51 -39.06 0.99
CA LYS A 38 3.82 -39.44 1.56
C LYS A 38 4.77 -40.02 0.53
N ASN A 39 4.26 -40.40 -0.64
CA ASN A 39 5.04 -41.06 -1.68
C ASN A 39 5.93 -40.04 -2.42
N ASN A 40 7.11 -40.48 -2.85
CA ASN A 40 8.00 -39.72 -3.75
C ASN A 40 8.51 -38.38 -3.20
N ARG A 41 8.59 -38.18 -1.89
CA ARG A 41 9.06 -36.90 -1.29
C ARG A 41 10.45 -36.46 -1.75
N GLU A 42 11.32 -37.42 -2.05
CA GLU A 42 12.68 -37.20 -2.56
C GLU A 42 12.73 -36.99 -4.08
N ARG A 43 11.61 -37.12 -4.80
CA ARG A 43 11.58 -36.90 -6.24
C ARG A 43 11.90 -35.44 -6.53
N ILE A 44 12.87 -35.23 -7.42
CA ILE A 44 13.26 -33.90 -7.87
C ILE A 44 12.30 -33.43 -8.95
N VAL A 45 11.82 -32.20 -8.81
CA VAL A 45 10.95 -31.50 -9.74
C VAL A 45 11.46 -30.08 -9.99
N PRO A 46 11.32 -29.54 -11.21
CA PRO A 46 11.64 -28.14 -11.48
C PRO A 46 10.54 -27.23 -10.91
N LEU A 47 10.90 -26.27 -10.06
CA LEU A 47 10.04 -25.22 -9.55
C LEU A 47 10.40 -23.89 -10.21
N ARG A 48 9.40 -23.21 -10.78
CA ARG A 48 9.55 -21.85 -11.31
C ARG A 48 8.99 -20.85 -10.32
N GLN A 49 9.83 -19.93 -9.84
CA GLN A 49 9.45 -18.92 -8.85
C GLN A 49 10.09 -17.55 -9.14
N TRP A 50 9.48 -16.49 -8.61
CA TRP A 50 10.04 -15.14 -8.66
C TRP A 50 10.93 -14.93 -7.45
N VAL A 51 12.23 -14.70 -7.67
CA VAL A 51 13.18 -14.43 -6.60
C VAL A 51 13.78 -13.04 -6.73
N ARG A 52 14.03 -12.40 -5.59
CA ARG A 52 14.67 -11.10 -5.53
C ARG A 52 16.19 -11.26 -5.65
N LYS A 53 16.77 -10.94 -6.81
CA LYS A 53 18.22 -10.87 -6.99
C LYS A 53 18.71 -9.43 -6.81
N SER A 54 19.86 -9.28 -6.15
CA SER A 54 20.51 -7.98 -5.99
C SER A 54 21.84 -7.96 -6.73
N GLU A 55 22.02 -6.96 -7.58
CA GLU A 55 23.25 -6.74 -8.34
C GLU A 55 23.80 -5.36 -7.99
N VAL A 56 25.13 -5.24 -7.95
CA VAL A 56 25.80 -3.94 -7.80
C VAL A 56 26.13 -3.44 -9.18
N VAL A 57 25.48 -2.34 -9.59
CA VAL A 57 25.72 -1.70 -10.89
C VAL A 57 26.43 -0.37 -10.65
N GLU A 58 27.41 -0.07 -11.49
CA GLU A 58 28.09 1.22 -11.48
C GLU A 58 27.34 2.19 -12.40
N LYS A 59 26.82 3.27 -11.83
CA LYS A 59 26.11 4.32 -12.57
C LYS A 59 26.69 5.68 -12.18
N GLY A 60 27.40 6.31 -13.12
CA GLY A 60 28.04 7.62 -12.88
C GLY A 60 29.11 7.59 -11.78
N GLY A 61 29.93 6.53 -11.72
CA GLY A 61 31.01 6.39 -10.73
C GLY A 61 30.56 6.03 -9.30
N LYS A 62 29.26 5.82 -9.07
CA LYS A 62 28.71 5.33 -7.79
C LYS A 62 28.24 3.89 -7.94
N LYS A 63 28.62 3.05 -6.98
CA LYS A 63 28.11 1.67 -6.83
C LYS A 63 26.71 1.71 -6.24
N ILE A 64 25.71 1.33 -7.03
CA ILE A 64 24.31 1.29 -6.61
C ILE A 64 23.86 -0.18 -6.54
N LYS A 65 23.32 -0.59 -5.40
CA LYS A 65 22.69 -1.91 -5.25
C LYS A 65 21.29 -1.83 -5.84
N ILE A 66 21.05 -2.58 -6.91
CA ILE A 66 19.75 -2.68 -7.57
C ILE A 66 19.17 -4.05 -7.22
N SER A 67 17.94 -4.08 -6.73
CA SER A 67 17.18 -5.32 -6.56
C SER A 67 16.17 -5.48 -7.70
N LYS A 68 16.10 -6.66 -8.29
CA LYS A 68 15.10 -7.01 -9.29
C LYS A 68 14.45 -8.35 -8.92
N ASN A 69 13.15 -8.46 -9.17
CA ASN A 69 12.46 -9.75 -9.13
C ASN A 69 12.62 -10.41 -10.50
N VAL A 70 13.18 -11.61 -10.53
CA VAL A 70 13.41 -12.37 -11.76
C VAL A 70 12.81 -13.76 -11.64
N PRO A 71 12.22 -14.31 -12.72
CA PRO A 71 11.76 -15.67 -12.72
C PRO A 71 12.97 -16.61 -12.81
N VAL A 72 13.04 -17.58 -11.91
CA VAL A 72 14.10 -18.60 -11.90
C VAL A 72 13.44 -19.97 -11.84
N THR A 73 14.04 -20.94 -12.54
CA THR A 73 13.66 -22.35 -12.47
C THR A 73 14.78 -23.10 -11.77
N GLU A 74 14.48 -23.70 -10.62
CA GLU A 74 15.43 -24.47 -9.81
C GLU A 74 14.87 -25.87 -9.54
N ASN A 75 15.75 -26.85 -9.39
CA ASN A 75 15.36 -28.21 -9.08
C ASN A 75 15.25 -28.38 -7.56
N HIS A 76 14.10 -28.84 -7.10
CA HIS A 76 13.81 -29.09 -5.69
C HIS A 76 13.22 -30.48 -5.51
N THR A 77 13.44 -31.09 -4.36
CA THR A 77 12.66 -32.25 -3.92
C THR A 77 11.20 -31.85 -3.69
N ILE A 78 10.27 -32.79 -3.81
CA ILE A 78 8.86 -32.55 -3.45
C ILE A 78 8.74 -32.07 -2.00
N GLN A 79 9.55 -32.60 -1.09
CA GLN A 79 9.56 -32.18 0.32
C GLN A 79 9.93 -30.69 0.49
N GLU A 80 10.91 -30.18 -0.26
CA GLU A 80 11.29 -28.76 -0.26
C GLU A 80 10.17 -27.88 -0.86
N VAL A 81 9.54 -28.33 -1.94
CA VAL A 81 8.43 -27.60 -2.56
C VAL A 81 7.25 -27.47 -1.59
N ILE A 82 6.94 -28.52 -0.83
CA ILE A 82 5.92 -28.49 0.23
C ILE A 82 6.29 -27.44 1.30
N GLN A 83 7.54 -27.41 1.76
CA GLN A 83 7.97 -26.44 2.77
C GLN A 83 7.90 -24.99 2.25
N ILE A 84 8.27 -24.75 1.00
CA ILE A 84 8.14 -23.43 0.35
C ILE A 84 6.66 -23.04 0.32
N PHE A 85 5.79 -23.94 -0.12
CA PHE A 85 4.36 -23.68 -0.21
C PHE A 85 3.73 -23.39 1.15
N GLU A 86 4.07 -24.13 2.21
CA GLU A 86 3.58 -23.88 3.58
C GLU A 86 4.01 -22.51 4.10
N ASN A 87 5.25 -22.09 3.81
CA ASN A 87 5.74 -20.75 4.17
C ASN A 87 4.97 -19.65 3.42
N GLU A 88 4.78 -19.82 2.10
CA GLU A 88 4.00 -18.89 1.29
C GLU A 88 2.53 -18.84 1.72
N LEU A 89 1.94 -19.97 2.11
CA LEU A 89 0.59 -20.07 2.64
C LEU A 89 0.45 -19.29 3.96
N MET A 90 1.46 -19.34 4.83
CA MET A 90 1.51 -18.53 6.05
C MET A 90 1.55 -17.03 5.75
N ASN A 91 2.41 -16.61 4.82
CA ASN A 91 2.50 -15.22 4.38
C ASN A 91 1.18 -14.76 3.75
N PHE A 92 0.58 -15.62 2.93
CA PHE A 92 -0.68 -15.37 2.26
C PHE A 92 -1.84 -15.17 3.24
N ARG A 93 -1.98 -16.03 4.26
CA ARG A 93 -2.98 -15.88 5.32
C ARG A 93 -2.83 -14.55 6.05
N THR A 94 -1.60 -14.23 6.46
CA THR A 94 -1.31 -12.98 7.18
C THR A 94 -1.65 -11.76 6.31
N HIS A 95 -1.28 -11.81 5.03
CA HIS A 95 -1.57 -10.76 4.07
C HIS A 95 -3.08 -10.52 3.89
N LEU A 96 -3.86 -11.59 3.70
CA LEU A 96 -5.31 -11.49 3.57
C LEU A 96 -5.97 -10.90 4.82
N TYR A 97 -5.56 -11.36 6.01
CA TYR A 97 -6.05 -10.80 7.27
C TYR A 97 -5.76 -9.29 7.33
N ASN A 98 -4.53 -8.88 7.01
CA ASN A 98 -4.15 -7.47 7.02
C ASN A 98 -5.01 -6.64 6.06
N ILE A 99 -5.26 -7.11 4.84
CA ILE A 99 -6.12 -6.41 3.87
C ILE A 99 -7.53 -6.25 4.43
N GLN A 100 -8.13 -7.35 4.91
CA GLN A 100 -9.49 -7.34 5.42
C GLN A 100 -9.61 -6.44 6.66
N HIS A 101 -8.65 -6.54 7.59
CA HIS A 101 -8.59 -5.75 8.80
C HIS A 101 -8.42 -4.24 8.49
N GLN A 102 -7.48 -3.90 7.60
CA GLN A 102 -7.26 -2.52 7.17
C GLN A 102 -8.50 -1.93 6.48
N TYR A 103 -9.12 -2.70 5.59
CA TYR A 103 -10.34 -2.28 4.91
C TYR A 103 -11.50 -2.07 5.89
N LYS A 104 -11.67 -2.99 6.86
CA LYS A 104 -12.70 -2.86 7.90
C LYS A 104 -12.47 -1.62 8.76
N ALA A 105 -11.24 -1.37 9.20
CA ALA A 105 -10.88 -0.19 9.98
C ALA A 105 -11.10 1.10 9.18
N TYR A 106 -10.72 1.11 7.90
CA TYR A 106 -10.97 2.21 6.97
C TYR A 106 -12.46 2.53 6.83
N ARG A 107 -13.29 1.51 6.57
CA ARG A 107 -14.75 1.66 6.46
C ARG A 107 -15.37 2.12 7.77
N GLN A 108 -15.00 1.51 8.90
CA GLN A 108 -15.48 1.91 10.22
C GLN A 108 -15.15 3.37 10.54
N CYS A 109 -13.97 3.85 10.15
CA CYS A 109 -13.59 5.25 10.31
C CYS A 109 -14.47 6.17 9.48
N ILE A 110 -14.63 5.90 8.17
CA ILE A 110 -15.41 6.75 7.27
C ILE A 110 -16.91 6.73 7.60
N ASP A 111 -17.45 5.54 7.81
CA ASP A 111 -18.88 5.35 8.09
C ASP A 111 -19.25 5.88 9.50
N GLY A 112 -18.26 6.08 10.37
CA GLY A 112 -18.41 6.62 11.73
C GLY A 112 -17.98 8.08 11.90
N LEU A 113 -17.65 8.80 10.83
CA LEU A 113 -17.22 10.20 10.94
C LEU A 113 -18.31 11.08 11.56
N THR A 114 -17.89 11.95 12.46
CA THR A 114 -18.73 13.01 13.03
C THR A 114 -18.50 14.35 12.33
N GLY A 115 -19.36 15.34 12.59
CA GLY A 115 -19.20 16.70 12.03
C GLY A 115 -17.92 17.43 12.48
N THR A 116 -17.20 16.89 13.48
CA THR A 116 -15.92 17.42 13.97
C THR A 116 -14.70 16.67 13.43
N GLU A 117 -14.92 15.72 12.52
CA GLU A 117 -13.90 14.83 11.99
C GLU A 117 -13.92 14.83 10.47
N VAL A 118 -12.75 14.65 9.86
CA VAL A 118 -12.62 14.40 8.43
C VAL A 118 -11.62 13.26 8.20
N ALA A 119 -11.83 12.48 7.16
CA ALA A 119 -10.85 11.49 6.71
C ALA A 119 -10.25 11.92 5.37
N LEU A 120 -8.93 11.91 5.27
CA LEU A 120 -8.16 12.15 4.06
C LEU A 120 -7.52 10.85 3.62
N HIS A 121 -8.01 10.30 2.51
CA HIS A 121 -7.38 9.19 1.81
C HIS A 121 -6.49 9.75 0.70
N ILE A 122 -5.18 9.59 0.83
CA ILE A 122 -4.19 10.21 -0.02
C ILE A 122 -3.34 9.16 -0.70
N ASP A 123 -3.17 9.33 -2.00
CA ASP A 123 -2.26 8.56 -2.84
C ASP A 123 -1.32 9.53 -3.55
N PHE A 124 -0.02 9.41 -3.26
CA PHE A 124 1.01 10.27 -3.80
C PHE A 124 1.49 9.66 -5.10
N SER A 125 1.15 10.29 -6.23
CA SER A 125 1.45 9.71 -7.53
C SER A 125 2.92 9.90 -7.89
N GLU A 126 3.42 8.92 -8.63
CA GLU A 126 4.67 9.01 -9.36
C GLU A 126 4.70 10.20 -10.33
N ASN A 127 5.89 10.55 -10.81
CA ASN A 127 6.09 11.58 -11.83
C ASN A 127 5.32 11.25 -13.11
N TYR A 128 4.30 12.06 -13.43
CA TYR A 128 3.53 11.97 -14.67
C TYR A 128 4.31 12.61 -15.80
N ALA A 129 4.68 11.82 -16.81
CA ALA A 129 5.28 12.33 -18.03
C ALA A 129 4.21 13.01 -18.89
N SER A 130 4.29 14.33 -19.01
CA SER A 130 3.43 15.13 -19.88
C SER A 130 3.70 14.72 -21.33
N LYS A 131 2.70 14.16 -21.98
CA LYS A 131 2.70 13.83 -23.41
C LYS A 131 1.78 14.77 -24.14
N TYR A 132 2.15 15.18 -25.34
CA TYR A 132 1.25 15.91 -26.21
C TYR A 132 0.15 14.96 -26.74
N HIS A 133 -1.03 15.52 -27.02
CA HIS A 133 -2.13 14.77 -27.62
C HIS A 133 -1.76 14.17 -28.99
N SER A 134 -0.91 14.87 -29.75
CA SER A 134 -0.23 14.36 -30.94
C SER A 134 1.26 14.75 -30.87
N GLU A 135 2.15 13.77 -31.00
CA GLU A 135 3.61 13.98 -30.97
C GLU A 135 4.17 13.81 -32.38
N VAL A 136 4.92 14.80 -32.87
CA VAL A 136 5.78 14.64 -34.05
C VAL A 136 6.92 13.70 -33.68
N GLN A 137 7.32 12.77 -34.56
CA GLN A 137 8.34 11.73 -34.29
C GLN A 137 9.64 12.25 -33.64
N SER A 138 10.03 13.51 -33.90
CA SER A 138 11.20 14.16 -33.32
C SER A 138 11.11 14.40 -31.80
N HIS A 139 9.91 14.46 -31.22
CA HIS A 139 9.72 14.62 -29.78
C HIS A 139 9.94 13.30 -29.01
N HIS A 140 10.03 12.17 -29.71
CA HIS A 140 10.33 10.86 -29.13
C HIS A 140 11.77 10.77 -28.56
N PHE A 141 12.65 11.71 -28.93
CA PHE A 141 14.04 11.79 -28.47
C PHE A 141 14.30 12.94 -27.46
N GLY A 142 13.30 13.77 -27.14
CA GLY A 142 13.40 14.85 -26.14
C GLY A 142 13.06 14.36 -24.72
N SER A 143 13.65 15.00 -23.69
CA SER A 143 13.23 14.75 -22.30
C SER A 143 11.79 15.23 -22.10
N ARG A 144 10.87 14.32 -21.81
CA ARG A 144 9.48 14.67 -21.49
C ARG A 144 9.44 15.50 -20.21
N ASN A 145 8.72 16.61 -20.23
CA ASN A 145 8.42 17.34 -19.00
C ASN A 145 7.63 16.43 -18.07
N GLN A 146 8.07 16.33 -16.82
CA GLN A 146 7.39 15.53 -15.81
C GLN A 146 6.81 16.46 -14.74
N VAL A 147 5.59 16.16 -14.31
CA VAL A 147 4.93 16.82 -13.19
C VAL A 147 4.65 15.77 -12.11
N THR A 148 4.70 16.17 -10.85
CA THR A 148 4.25 15.34 -9.74
C THR A 148 2.79 15.63 -9.46
N LEU A 149 2.00 14.58 -9.26
CA LEU A 149 0.61 14.68 -8.81
C LEU A 149 0.49 14.10 -7.41
N ASN A 150 -0.34 14.71 -6.59
CA ASN A 150 -0.80 14.11 -5.34
C ASN A 150 -2.32 14.15 -5.33
N THR A 151 -2.91 12.96 -5.25
CA THR A 151 -4.36 12.77 -5.26
C THR A 151 -4.85 12.54 -3.85
N ALA A 152 -5.98 13.15 -3.50
CA ALA A 152 -6.60 12.94 -2.21
C ALA A 152 -8.12 12.85 -2.36
N VAL A 153 -8.75 12.08 -1.49
CA VAL A 153 -10.20 12.03 -1.32
C VAL A 153 -10.48 12.38 0.13
N MET A 154 -11.23 13.45 0.32
CA MET A 154 -11.75 13.87 1.62
C MET A 154 -13.14 13.32 1.82
N TYR A 155 -13.36 12.73 2.98
CA TYR A 155 -14.66 12.34 3.49
C TYR A 155 -14.98 13.23 4.70
N ASN A 156 -16.14 13.85 4.70
CA ASN A 156 -16.62 14.68 5.80
C ASN A 156 -18.09 14.38 6.09
N TYR A 157 -18.48 14.41 7.36
CA TYR A 157 -19.89 14.29 7.72
C TYR A 157 -20.58 15.65 7.60
N SER A 158 -21.65 15.72 6.81
CA SER A 158 -22.48 16.90 6.65
C SER A 158 -23.67 16.83 7.59
N THR A 159 -23.75 17.79 8.50
CA THR A 159 -24.85 17.87 9.48
C THR A 159 -26.16 18.30 8.83
N GLU A 160 -26.09 19.00 7.70
CA GLU A 160 -27.26 19.41 6.92
C GLU A 160 -27.90 18.22 6.19
N THR A 161 -27.08 17.42 5.49
CA THR A 161 -27.59 16.27 4.72
C THR A 161 -27.65 14.98 5.54
N GLN A 162 -27.10 14.98 6.77
CA GLN A 162 -26.94 13.81 7.63
C GLN A 162 -26.25 12.64 6.91
N SER A 163 -25.24 12.95 6.09
CA SER A 163 -24.56 11.98 5.25
C SER A 163 -23.08 12.30 5.05
N ILE A 164 -22.31 11.31 4.59
CA ILE A 164 -20.91 11.50 4.23
C ILE A 164 -20.84 12.17 2.86
N GLU A 165 -20.21 13.33 2.81
CA GLU A 165 -19.83 14.02 1.58
C GLU A 165 -18.42 13.62 1.17
N VAL A 166 -18.18 13.61 -0.13
CA VAL A 166 -16.91 13.17 -0.72
C VAL A 166 -16.40 14.26 -1.65
N THR A 167 -15.18 14.74 -1.39
CA THR A 167 -14.50 15.71 -2.24
C THR A 167 -13.15 15.17 -2.69
N SER A 168 -12.92 15.17 -4.00
CA SER A 168 -11.66 14.69 -4.59
C SER A 168 -10.75 15.86 -4.95
N TYR A 169 -9.47 15.74 -4.63
CA TYR A 169 -8.41 16.70 -4.91
C TYR A 169 -7.33 16.08 -5.78
N SER A 170 -6.74 16.91 -6.64
CA SER A 170 -5.49 16.61 -7.34
C SER A 170 -4.64 17.86 -7.33
N THR A 171 -3.49 17.78 -6.68
CA THR A 171 -2.52 18.87 -6.61
C THR A 171 -1.36 18.56 -7.53
N VAL A 172 -0.88 19.57 -8.26
CA VAL A 172 0.09 19.40 -9.35
C VAL A 172 1.30 20.30 -9.08
N SER A 173 2.50 19.75 -9.27
CA SER A 173 3.75 20.49 -9.14
C SER A 173 4.74 20.12 -10.24
N SER A 174 5.51 21.10 -10.72
CA SER A 174 6.67 20.85 -11.58
C SER A 174 7.87 20.32 -10.81
N ASN A 175 7.84 20.38 -9.47
CA ASN A 175 8.87 19.84 -8.60
C ASN A 175 8.72 18.32 -8.48
N GLN A 176 9.79 17.57 -8.81
CA GLN A 176 9.84 16.11 -8.76
C GLN A 176 10.36 15.58 -7.41
N ASN A 177 10.51 16.44 -6.41
CA ASN A 177 10.89 16.02 -5.07
C ASN A 177 9.70 15.32 -4.39
N HIS A 178 9.98 14.24 -3.67
CA HIS A 178 9.00 13.45 -2.94
C HIS A 178 9.27 13.45 -1.43
N GLY A 179 10.14 14.35 -0.97
CA GLY A 179 10.45 14.56 0.44
C GLY A 179 9.36 15.32 1.20
N PRO A 180 9.58 15.53 2.52
CA PRO A 180 8.58 16.15 3.41
C PRO A 180 8.06 17.49 2.90
N SER A 181 8.94 18.41 2.50
CA SER A 181 8.54 19.74 2.06
C SER A 181 7.62 19.71 0.83
N ALA A 182 7.87 18.79 -0.11
CA ALA A 182 7.02 18.64 -1.29
C ALA A 182 5.65 18.07 -0.92
N ILE A 183 5.62 17.06 -0.05
CA ILE A 183 4.37 16.48 0.48
C ILE A 183 3.55 17.56 1.17
N TRP A 184 4.16 18.38 2.03
CA TRP A 184 3.46 19.46 2.72
C TRP A 184 2.97 20.57 1.78
N ALA A 185 3.73 20.91 0.74
CA ALA A 185 3.24 21.82 -0.29
C ALA A 185 1.99 21.29 -1.02
N HIS A 186 1.92 19.97 -1.26
CA HIS A 186 0.72 19.32 -1.80
C HIS A 186 -0.44 19.25 -0.81
N LEU A 187 -0.17 19.03 0.49
CA LEU A 187 -1.21 18.99 1.53
C LEU A 187 -1.75 20.37 1.89
N HIS A 188 -0.93 21.41 1.85
CA HIS A 188 -1.29 22.75 2.30
C HIS A 188 -2.60 23.29 1.71
N PRO A 189 -2.86 23.26 0.39
CA PRO A 189 -4.13 23.72 -0.15
C PRO A 189 -5.33 22.89 0.34
N ILE A 190 -5.15 21.58 0.50
CA ILE A 190 -6.20 20.67 0.99
C ILE A 190 -6.51 20.95 2.46
N LEU A 191 -5.47 21.10 3.30
CA LEU A 191 -5.63 21.40 4.73
C LEU A 191 -6.18 22.80 4.97
N SER A 192 -5.83 23.76 4.12
CA SER A 192 -6.42 25.10 4.15
C SER A 192 -7.91 25.05 3.85
N GLU A 193 -8.33 24.22 2.90
CA GLU A 193 -9.74 24.01 2.62
C GLU A 193 -10.47 23.36 3.79
N VAL A 194 -9.90 22.33 4.42
CA VAL A 194 -10.44 21.72 5.66
C VAL A 194 -10.66 22.79 6.73
N LYS A 195 -9.64 23.61 7.00
CA LYS A 195 -9.71 24.68 8.01
C LYS A 195 -10.76 25.74 7.69
N ASN A 196 -10.89 26.11 6.43
CA ASN A 196 -11.78 27.21 6.01
C ASN A 196 -13.24 26.77 5.86
N LYS A 197 -13.49 25.59 5.27
CA LYS A 197 -14.85 25.07 5.02
C LYS A 197 -15.42 24.29 6.19
N HIS A 198 -14.56 23.67 7.01
CA HIS A 198 -14.97 22.85 8.14
C HIS A 198 -14.29 23.34 9.45
N PRO A 199 -14.55 24.58 9.89
CA PRO A 199 -13.82 25.21 11.00
C PRO A 199 -14.01 24.54 12.36
N ILE A 200 -15.04 23.70 12.51
CA ILE A 200 -15.32 22.93 13.73
C ILE A 200 -14.53 21.60 13.80
N VAL A 201 -13.83 21.24 12.73
CA VAL A 201 -13.05 20.00 12.67
C VAL A 201 -11.89 20.07 13.66
N THR A 202 -11.81 19.05 14.51
CA THR A 202 -10.76 18.91 15.52
C THR A 202 -9.81 17.75 15.19
N THR A 203 -10.25 16.82 14.35
CA THR A 203 -9.51 15.59 14.05
C THR A 203 -9.49 15.33 12.55
N VAL A 204 -8.31 14.99 12.04
CA VAL A 204 -8.09 14.58 10.65
C VAL A 204 -7.50 13.16 10.64
N HIS A 205 -8.22 12.21 10.05
CA HIS A 205 -7.75 10.83 9.88
C HIS A 205 -7.01 10.70 8.55
N PHE A 206 -5.74 10.28 8.58
CA PHE A 206 -4.96 10.08 7.36
C PHE A 206 -4.92 8.60 6.96
N PHE A 207 -5.28 8.32 5.71
CA PHE A 207 -5.10 7.03 5.06
C PHE A 207 -4.15 7.18 3.88
N SER A 208 -3.05 6.43 3.88
CA SER A 208 -2.06 6.40 2.81
C SER A 208 -1.37 5.03 2.81
N ASP A 209 -0.90 4.60 1.64
CA ASP A 209 0.01 3.46 1.47
C ASP A 209 1.31 3.63 2.28
N GLY A 210 1.69 4.89 2.52
CA GLY A 210 2.67 5.33 3.50
C GLY A 210 4.05 4.68 3.31
N PRO A 211 4.69 4.81 2.14
CA PRO A 211 6.06 4.40 1.99
C PRO A 211 6.96 5.22 2.93
N ALA A 212 8.02 4.58 3.44
CA ALA A 212 8.92 5.19 4.41
C ALA A 212 9.70 6.39 3.86
N THR A 213 9.73 6.56 2.53
CA THR A 213 10.30 7.73 1.86
C THR A 213 9.33 8.93 1.80
N GLN A 214 8.05 8.72 2.10
CA GLN A 214 6.99 9.72 2.01
C GLN A 214 6.26 9.87 3.36
N TYR A 215 5.00 9.46 3.50
CA TYR A 215 4.20 9.75 4.70
C TYR A 215 4.70 9.09 5.99
N LYS A 216 5.37 7.92 5.92
CA LYS A 216 5.87 7.21 7.12
C LYS A 216 7.29 7.58 7.57
N GLN A 217 7.82 8.74 7.18
CA GLN A 217 9.11 9.24 7.70
C GLN A 217 8.97 10.21 8.87
N LYS A 218 10.01 10.24 9.71
CA LYS A 218 10.09 11.04 10.94
C LYS A 218 9.76 12.53 10.77
N ILE A 219 10.15 13.14 9.66
CA ILE A 219 9.93 14.57 9.43
C ILE A 219 8.44 14.82 9.16
N ASN A 220 7.78 13.98 8.36
CA ASN A 220 6.34 14.13 8.13
C ASN A 220 5.53 13.91 9.41
N PHE A 221 5.90 12.95 10.24
CA PHE A 221 5.28 12.79 11.57
C PHE A 221 5.46 14.02 12.44
N TYR A 222 6.67 14.61 12.47
CA TYR A 222 6.91 15.84 13.22
C TYR A 222 6.02 16.99 12.72
N LEU A 223 5.95 17.20 11.40
CA LEU A 223 5.14 18.25 10.80
C LEU A 223 3.64 18.01 11.06
N MET A 224 3.16 16.77 10.95
CA MET A 224 1.76 16.43 11.25
C MET A 224 1.40 16.70 12.70
N ALA A 225 2.29 16.34 13.64
CA ALA A 225 2.01 16.48 15.06
C ALA A 225 2.16 17.92 15.58
N ASN A 226 3.06 18.73 15.00
CA ASN A 226 3.45 20.02 15.59
C ASN A 226 3.13 21.24 14.73
N ARG A 227 2.79 21.03 13.45
CA ARG A 227 2.77 22.11 12.46
C ARG A 227 1.59 22.01 11.47
N PHE A 228 0.52 21.35 11.90
CA PHE A 228 -0.56 20.89 11.02
C PHE A 228 -1.24 22.00 10.19
N PHE A 229 -1.44 23.19 10.78
CA PHE A 229 -2.04 24.35 10.12
C PHE A 229 -1.09 25.53 10.01
N GLU A 230 0.23 25.31 10.15
CA GLU A 230 1.19 26.38 9.88
C GLU A 230 1.24 26.67 8.38
N ASN A 231 1.33 27.96 8.05
CA ASN A 231 1.52 28.41 6.68
C ASN A 231 2.99 28.26 6.32
N TYR A 232 3.27 27.78 5.10
CA TYR A 232 4.61 27.50 4.59
C TYR A 232 4.87 28.24 3.28
#